data_AF-A0A535NTD8-F1
#
_entry.id   AF-A0A535NTD8-F1
#
_cell.length_a   1.000
_cell.length_b   1.000
_cell.length_c   1.000
_cell.angle_alpha   90.00
_cell.angle_beta   90.00
_cell.angle_gamma   90.00
#
_symmetry.space_group_name_H-M   'P 1'
#
loop_
_entity.id
_entity.type
_entity.pdbx_description
1 polymer ?
#
loop_
_entity_poly.entity_id
_entity_poly.type
_entity_poly.pdbx_seq_one_letter_code
_entity_poly.pdbx_strand_id
1 'polypeptide(L)'
;MDTAVDVQLLTHTPDPIRVMYVAFRTCYSKFTPQQIWADIESGKISEEKMKSFIFDKLKSGHSSPRTQVYFTFAVSGLSRAASHQLVRHNNGITFDQQSQRYYAFKDADFPYVVPETWEQAGLRDEYVAFMRRVGELYDQALKAGVPAEDARFLLPNAASTNLTFTVNYEEFLHVADLRLCWRAQWEIRHMWAKARN
;
A
#
# COMPACT_ATOMS: atom_id res chain seq x y z
N MET A 1 2.92 21.80 3.46
CA MET A 1 1.49 21.84 3.00
C MET A 1 0.70 20.66 3.58
N ASP A 2 -0.61 20.81 3.78
CA ASP A 2 -1.52 19.68 4.14
C ASP A 2 -1.70 18.76 2.93
N THR A 3 -1.64 17.44 3.14
CA THR A 3 -1.74 16.44 2.06
C THR A 3 -2.80 15.39 2.36
N ALA A 4 -3.65 15.14 1.36
CA ALA A 4 -4.58 14.01 1.40
C ALA A 4 -3.94 12.76 0.80
N VAL A 5 -4.30 11.59 1.36
CA VAL A 5 -3.82 10.31 0.84
C VAL A 5 -4.44 10.00 -0.53
N ASP A 6 -3.57 9.71 -1.49
CA ASP A 6 -3.94 9.23 -2.82
C ASP A 6 -3.34 7.85 -3.10
N VAL A 7 -4.10 7.01 -3.80
CA VAL A 7 -3.73 5.62 -4.10
C VAL A 7 -4.08 5.32 -5.54
N GLN A 8 -3.10 4.84 -6.30
CA GLN A 8 -3.25 4.46 -7.70
C GLN A 8 -2.77 3.03 -7.90
N LEU A 9 -3.58 2.19 -8.55
CA LEU A 9 -3.12 0.90 -9.08
C LEU A 9 -2.25 1.17 -10.31
N LEU A 10 -0.98 0.76 -10.24
CA LEU A 10 -0.02 0.90 -11.34
C LEU A 10 -0.10 -0.28 -12.31
N THR A 11 -0.13 -1.50 -11.77
CA THR A 11 -0.17 -2.73 -12.55
C THR A 11 -0.66 -3.91 -11.70
N HIS A 12 -0.98 -5.01 -12.36
CA HIS A 12 -1.35 -6.28 -11.74
C HIS A 12 -0.91 -7.44 -12.63
N THR A 13 -1.03 -8.68 -12.12
CA THR A 13 -0.79 -9.89 -12.92
C THR A 13 -1.62 -9.88 -14.21
N PRO A 14 -1.02 -9.99 -15.41
CA PRO A 14 -1.77 -10.15 -16.64
C PRO A 14 -2.67 -11.39 -16.60
N ASP A 15 -3.89 -11.28 -17.11
CA ASP A 15 -4.88 -12.37 -17.13
C ASP A 15 -5.03 -13.12 -15.78
N PRO A 16 -5.34 -12.42 -14.67
CA PRO A 16 -5.24 -12.98 -13.32
C PRO A 16 -6.17 -14.18 -13.11
N ILE A 17 -7.33 -14.20 -13.79
CA ILE A 17 -8.26 -15.33 -13.77
C ILE A 17 -7.64 -16.59 -14.39
N ARG A 18 -6.91 -16.46 -15.50
CA ARG A 18 -6.26 -17.60 -16.17
C ARG A 18 -5.14 -18.15 -15.32
N VAL A 19 -4.27 -17.27 -14.82
CA VAL A 19 -3.15 -17.62 -13.94
C VAL A 19 -3.65 -18.37 -12.69
N MET A 20 -4.65 -17.81 -12.01
CA MET A 20 -5.21 -18.41 -10.80
C MET A 20 -5.92 -19.73 -11.10
N TYR A 21 -6.66 -19.84 -12.21
CA TYR A 21 -7.31 -21.08 -12.61
C TYR A 21 -6.27 -22.19 -12.86
N VAL A 22 -5.20 -21.91 -13.60
CA VAL A 22 -4.12 -22.88 -13.83
C VAL A 22 -3.49 -23.29 -12.51
N ALA A 23 -3.14 -22.33 -11.64
CA ALA A 23 -2.56 -22.62 -10.33
C ALA A 23 -3.44 -23.58 -9.48
N PHE A 24 -4.75 -23.35 -9.42
CA PHE A 24 -5.67 -24.28 -8.75
C PHE A 24 -5.75 -25.64 -9.44
N ARG A 25 -5.80 -25.67 -10.77
CA ARG A 25 -5.99 -26.92 -11.53
C ARG A 25 -4.75 -27.80 -11.52
N THR A 26 -3.55 -27.23 -11.53
CA THR A 26 -2.29 -27.97 -11.54
C THR A 26 -2.20 -28.96 -10.38
N CYS A 27 -2.70 -28.62 -9.20
CA CYS A 27 -2.63 -29.50 -8.02
C CYS A 27 -3.54 -30.74 -8.10
N TYR A 28 -4.58 -30.73 -8.95
CA TYR A 28 -5.63 -31.77 -8.97
C TYR A 28 -5.91 -32.31 -10.38
N SER A 29 -5.11 -31.94 -11.37
CA SER A 29 -5.30 -32.31 -12.77
C SER A 29 -4.29 -33.35 -13.21
N LYS A 30 -4.72 -34.30 -14.04
CA LYS A 30 -3.83 -35.21 -14.77
C LYS A 30 -3.07 -34.52 -15.93
N PHE A 31 -3.54 -33.34 -16.33
CA PHE A 31 -2.92 -32.53 -17.38
C PHE A 31 -1.86 -31.60 -16.79
N THR A 32 -0.78 -31.37 -17.55
CA THR A 32 0.26 -30.42 -17.17
C THR A 32 -0.26 -28.98 -17.18
N PRO A 33 0.38 -28.03 -16.46
CA PRO A 33 0.02 -26.61 -16.52
C PRO A 33 -0.05 -26.07 -17.97
N GLN A 34 0.87 -26.50 -18.84
CA GLN A 34 0.94 -26.08 -20.24
C GLN A 34 -0.26 -26.59 -21.05
N GLN A 35 -0.69 -27.84 -20.82
CA GLN A 35 -1.88 -28.39 -21.47
C GLN A 35 -3.15 -27.66 -21.02
N ILE A 36 -3.25 -27.33 -19.72
CA ILE A 36 -4.38 -26.55 -19.20
C ILE A 36 -4.39 -25.15 -19.81
N TRP A 37 -3.22 -24.52 -19.94
CA TRP A 37 -3.08 -23.21 -20.56
C TRP A 37 -3.52 -23.22 -22.04
N ALA A 38 -3.06 -24.21 -22.81
CA ALA A 38 -3.46 -24.38 -24.22
C ALA A 38 -4.99 -24.63 -24.37
N ASP A 39 -5.61 -25.35 -23.43
CA ASP A 39 -7.07 -25.53 -23.38
C ASP A 39 -7.82 -24.21 -23.12
N ILE A 40 -7.22 -23.27 -22.38
CA ILE A 40 -7.77 -21.91 -22.18
C ILE A 40 -7.60 -21.09 -23.47
N GLU A 41 -6.41 -21.09 -24.07
CA GLU A 41 -6.10 -20.32 -25.29
C GLU A 41 -6.93 -20.76 -26.50
N SER A 42 -7.20 -22.06 -26.61
CA SER A 42 -8.08 -22.62 -27.65
C SER A 42 -9.57 -22.35 -27.42
N GLY A 43 -9.97 -21.73 -26.31
CA GLY A 43 -11.37 -21.43 -25.97
C GLY A 43 -12.17 -22.64 -25.46
N LYS A 44 -11.54 -23.81 -25.31
CA LYS A 44 -12.17 -25.02 -24.75
C LYS A 44 -12.60 -24.83 -23.28
N ILE A 45 -11.94 -23.93 -22.56
CA ILE A 45 -12.32 -23.50 -21.21
C ILE A 45 -12.73 -22.03 -21.26
N SER A 46 -14.04 -21.77 -21.13
CA SER A 46 -14.56 -20.40 -21.09
C SER A 46 -14.17 -19.67 -19.80
N GLU A 47 -14.14 -18.34 -19.86
CA GLU A 47 -13.85 -17.50 -18.69
C GLU A 47 -14.88 -17.69 -17.56
N GLU A 48 -16.16 -17.85 -17.90
CA GLU A 48 -17.23 -18.10 -16.92
C GLU A 48 -16.99 -19.40 -16.16
N LYS A 49 -16.54 -20.44 -16.86
CA LYS A 49 -16.17 -21.72 -16.24
C LYS A 49 -14.97 -21.56 -15.32
N MET A 50 -13.97 -20.77 -15.71
CA MET A 50 -12.81 -20.48 -14.85
C MET A 50 -13.24 -19.74 -13.58
N LYS A 51 -14.03 -18.67 -13.73
CA LYS A 51 -14.57 -17.88 -12.60
C LYS A 51 -15.39 -18.74 -11.64
N SER A 52 -16.36 -19.49 -12.16
CA SER A 52 -17.20 -20.41 -11.39
C SER A 52 -16.34 -21.39 -10.58
N PHE A 53 -15.36 -22.04 -11.22
CA PHE A 53 -14.45 -22.95 -10.54
C PHE A 53 -13.61 -22.26 -9.46
N ILE A 54 -13.03 -21.09 -9.73
CA ILE A 54 -12.24 -20.32 -8.76
C ILE A 54 -13.11 -19.96 -7.55
N PHE A 55 -14.30 -19.40 -7.76
CA PHE A 55 -15.22 -19.02 -6.68
C PHE A 55 -15.58 -20.21 -5.78
N ASP A 56 -15.82 -21.39 -6.35
CA ASP A 56 -16.09 -22.58 -5.55
C ASP A 56 -14.87 -23.07 -4.77
N LYS A 57 -13.66 -22.96 -5.33
CA LYS A 57 -12.41 -23.32 -4.63
C LYS A 57 -12.02 -22.33 -3.54
N LEU A 58 -12.33 -21.05 -3.71
CA LEU A 58 -12.11 -20.06 -2.65
C LEU A 58 -12.89 -20.37 -1.37
N LYS A 59 -14.03 -21.08 -1.47
CA LYS A 59 -14.82 -21.54 -0.30
C LYS A 59 -14.13 -22.64 0.50
N SER A 60 -13.19 -23.38 -0.09
CA SER A 60 -12.56 -24.55 0.57
C SER A 60 -11.36 -24.18 1.44
N GLY A 61 -11.01 -22.88 1.57
CA GLY A 61 -9.87 -22.41 2.35
C GLY A 61 -8.49 -22.68 1.71
N HIS A 62 -8.44 -23.14 0.45
CA HIS A 62 -7.18 -23.38 -0.26
C HIS A 62 -6.62 -22.03 -0.74
N SER A 63 -5.78 -21.41 0.10
CA SER A 63 -5.27 -20.05 -0.09
C SER A 63 -4.09 -19.94 -1.05
N SER A 64 -3.22 -20.95 -1.15
CA SER A 64 -1.93 -20.82 -1.86
C SER A 64 -2.01 -20.36 -3.32
N PRO A 65 -2.99 -20.74 -4.16
CA PRO A 65 -3.11 -20.23 -5.53
C PRO A 65 -3.40 -18.73 -5.60
N ARG A 66 -3.92 -18.10 -4.53
CA ARG A 66 -4.09 -16.65 -4.48
C ARG A 66 -2.74 -15.91 -4.50
N THR A 67 -1.65 -16.53 -4.03
CA THR A 67 -0.34 -15.88 -4.03
C THR A 67 0.27 -15.69 -5.43
N GLN A 68 -0.30 -16.33 -6.46
CA GLN A 68 0.15 -16.20 -7.85
C GLN A 68 -0.36 -14.92 -8.53
N VAL A 69 -1.34 -14.24 -7.93
CA VAL A 69 -1.85 -12.95 -8.41
C VAL A 69 -1.29 -11.83 -7.55
N TYR A 70 -0.81 -10.76 -8.16
CA TYR A 70 -0.24 -9.59 -7.50
C TYR A 70 -0.80 -8.28 -8.06
N PHE A 71 -0.66 -7.23 -7.24
CA PHE A 71 -1.02 -5.85 -7.54
C PHE A 71 0.13 -4.94 -7.11
N THR A 72 0.40 -3.89 -7.87
CA THR A 72 1.38 -2.86 -7.52
C THR A 72 0.67 -1.52 -7.45
N PHE A 73 0.83 -0.82 -6.34
CA PHE A 73 0.20 0.47 -6.07
C PHE A 73 1.25 1.57 -5.87
N ALA A 74 0.90 2.78 -6.28
CA ALA A 74 1.53 4.01 -5.84
C ALA A 74 0.66 4.66 -4.76
N VAL A 75 1.31 5.15 -3.70
CA VAL A 75 0.66 5.87 -2.60
C VAL A 75 1.40 7.18 -2.37
N SER A 76 0.65 8.27 -2.29
CA SER A 76 1.18 9.58 -1.89
C SER A 76 0.35 10.19 -0.77
N GLY A 77 0.93 11.14 -0.04
CA GLY A 77 0.20 11.86 1.01
C GLY A 77 -0.04 11.05 2.30
N LEU A 78 0.71 9.97 2.54
CA LEU A 78 0.56 9.13 3.74
C LEU A 78 1.49 9.63 4.85
N SER A 79 1.04 9.66 6.09
CA SER A 79 1.90 10.02 7.23
C SER A 79 2.95 8.95 7.51
N ARG A 80 4.06 9.36 8.13
CA ARG A 80 5.05 8.42 8.68
C ARG A 80 4.42 7.47 9.69
N ALA A 81 3.47 7.94 10.51
CA ALA A 81 2.71 7.11 11.45
C ALA A 81 1.97 5.93 10.78
N ALA A 82 1.28 6.20 9.68
CA ALA A 82 0.54 5.18 8.93
C ALA A 82 1.49 4.28 8.13
N SER A 83 2.50 4.85 7.46
CA SER A 83 3.48 4.05 6.72
C SER A 83 4.23 3.07 7.64
N HIS A 84 4.52 3.46 8.89
CA HIS A 84 5.20 2.60 9.84
C HIS A 84 4.33 1.43 10.34
N GLN A 85 3.00 1.54 10.24
CA GLN A 85 2.09 0.41 10.44
C GLN A 85 1.99 -0.48 9.19
N LEU A 86 2.05 0.12 8.00
CA LEU A 86 1.98 -0.58 6.72
C LEU A 86 3.17 -1.53 6.54
N VAL A 87 4.39 -1.05 6.76
CA VAL A 87 5.63 -1.84 6.58
C VAL A 87 5.82 -2.96 7.62
N ARG A 88 4.84 -3.16 8.52
CA ARG A 88 4.82 -4.30 9.46
C ARG A 88 4.27 -5.58 8.83
N HIS A 89 3.61 -5.45 7.69
CA HIS A 89 3.21 -6.59 6.86
C HIS A 89 4.41 -6.99 6.01
N ASN A 90 4.81 -8.25 6.03
CA ASN A 90 6.09 -8.69 5.47
C ASN A 90 5.99 -9.94 4.56
N ASN A 91 4.84 -10.59 4.51
CA ASN A 91 4.68 -11.84 3.78
C ASN A 91 4.01 -11.57 2.44
N GLY A 92 4.75 -11.67 1.33
CA GLY A 92 4.14 -11.49 0.01
C GLY A 92 3.74 -10.04 -0.30
N ILE A 93 4.35 -9.09 0.40
CA ILE A 93 4.28 -7.65 0.17
C ILE A 93 5.68 -7.05 0.20
N THR A 94 5.94 -6.08 -0.66
CA THR A 94 7.21 -5.34 -0.75
C THR A 94 6.95 -3.84 -0.86
N PHE A 95 7.92 -3.02 -0.45
CA PHE A 95 7.76 -1.56 -0.39
C PHE A 95 9.01 -0.85 -0.88
N ASP A 96 8.81 0.25 -1.60
CA ASP A 96 9.84 1.25 -1.87
C ASP A 96 9.30 2.60 -1.40
N GLN A 97 10.00 3.23 -0.46
CA GLN A 97 9.51 4.42 0.22
C GLN A 97 10.47 5.59 0.05
N GLN A 98 9.93 6.79 -0.14
CA GLN A 98 10.69 8.02 -0.23
C GLN A 98 11.61 8.17 0.99
N SER A 99 12.92 8.28 0.74
CA SER A 99 13.93 8.35 1.80
C SER A 99 14.12 9.78 2.30
N GLN A 100 13.92 9.98 3.60
CA GLN A 100 14.29 11.23 4.28
C GLN A 100 15.81 11.40 4.47
N ARG A 101 16.63 10.39 4.14
CA ARG A 101 18.09 10.51 4.16
C ARG A 101 18.62 11.18 2.88
N TYR A 102 17.98 10.85 1.75
CA TYR A 102 18.41 11.31 0.43
C TYR A 102 17.58 12.49 -0.09
N TYR A 103 16.31 12.58 0.31
CA TYR A 103 15.44 13.69 -0.05
C TYR A 103 15.34 14.67 1.12
N ALA A 104 16.06 15.77 1.02
CA ALA A 104 15.97 16.88 1.95
C ALA A 104 14.83 17.82 1.54
N PHE A 105 13.94 18.11 2.48
CA PHE A 105 12.99 19.22 2.36
C PHE A 105 13.75 20.56 2.37
N LYS A 106 13.31 21.54 1.59
CA LYS A 106 13.97 22.85 1.46
C LYS A 106 12.97 23.96 1.74
N ASP A 107 13.47 25.16 1.98
CA ASP A 107 12.65 26.37 2.10
C ASP A 107 11.64 26.30 3.26
N ALA A 108 12.01 25.57 4.32
CA ALA A 108 11.17 25.31 5.49
C ALA A 108 9.82 24.62 5.19
N ASP A 109 9.64 24.04 3.99
CA ASP A 109 8.41 23.36 3.60
C ASP A 109 8.61 21.85 3.52
N PHE A 110 7.86 21.13 4.35
CA PHE A 110 7.69 19.70 4.25
C PHE A 110 6.19 19.35 4.26
N PRO A 111 5.77 18.31 3.52
CA PRO A 111 4.39 17.87 3.52
C PRO A 111 4.06 17.15 4.82
N TYR A 112 2.85 17.34 5.34
CA TYR A 112 2.36 16.67 6.54
C TYR A 112 0.85 16.44 6.47
N VAL A 113 0.35 15.55 7.31
CA VAL A 113 -1.07 15.24 7.46
C VAL A 113 -1.63 15.99 8.68
N VAL A 114 -2.78 16.63 8.53
CA VAL A 114 -3.55 17.20 9.64
C VAL A 114 -4.70 16.26 10.00
N PRO A 115 -4.70 15.62 11.20
CA PRO A 115 -5.84 14.81 11.61
C PRO A 115 -7.07 15.68 11.90
N GLU A 116 -8.24 15.26 11.43
CA GLU A 116 -9.53 15.97 11.61
C GLU A 116 -9.84 16.29 13.08
N THR A 117 -9.38 15.45 14.01
CA THR A 117 -9.55 15.67 15.46
C THR A 117 -8.89 16.95 15.97
N TRP A 118 -7.82 17.44 15.32
CA TRP A 118 -7.21 18.72 15.65
C TRP A 118 -8.08 19.90 15.17
N GLU A 119 -8.72 19.75 14.02
CA GLU A 119 -9.68 20.74 13.51
C GLU A 119 -10.93 20.81 14.39
N GLN A 120 -11.49 19.66 14.76
CA GLN A 120 -12.65 19.57 15.65
C GLN A 120 -12.36 20.12 17.05
N ALA A 121 -11.12 20.04 17.51
CA ALA A 121 -10.67 20.64 18.76
C ALA A 121 -10.42 22.17 18.66
N GLY A 122 -10.50 22.75 17.46
CA GLY A 122 -10.19 24.16 17.22
C GLY A 122 -8.69 24.49 17.30
N LEU A 123 -7.81 23.49 17.22
CA LEU A 123 -6.36 23.62 17.39
C LEU A 123 -5.57 23.48 16.08
N ARG A 124 -6.25 23.63 14.95
CA ARG A 124 -5.67 23.45 13.61
C ARG A 124 -4.54 24.46 13.37
N ASP A 125 -4.76 25.71 13.72
CA ASP A 125 -3.81 26.79 13.42
C ASP A 125 -2.55 26.67 14.27
N GLU A 126 -2.66 26.25 15.53
CA GLU A 126 -1.54 25.93 16.40
C GLU A 126 -0.74 24.74 15.88
N TYR A 127 -1.42 23.70 15.39
CA TYR A 127 -0.78 22.54 14.76
C TYR A 127 0.03 22.96 13.53
N VAL A 128 -0.58 23.74 12.63
CA VAL A 128 0.07 24.26 11.41
C VAL A 128 1.24 25.18 11.74
N ALA A 129 1.10 26.05 12.75
CA ALA A 129 2.17 26.91 13.22
C ALA A 129 3.35 26.11 13.79
N PHE A 130 3.08 25.05 14.55
CA PHE A 130 4.11 24.15 15.06
C PHE A 130 4.86 23.44 13.91
N MET A 131 4.14 22.92 12.91
CA MET A 131 4.74 22.29 11.74
C MET A 131 5.66 23.26 10.97
N ARG A 132 5.24 24.53 10.81
CA ARG A 132 6.09 25.56 10.20
C ARG A 132 7.39 25.76 10.98
N ARG A 133 7.32 25.86 12.30
CA ARG A 133 8.51 26.02 13.15
C ARG A 133 9.46 24.83 13.07
N VAL A 134 8.93 23.61 12.95
CA VAL A 134 9.75 22.41 12.68
C VAL A 134 10.47 22.55 11.35
N GLY A 135 9.77 22.97 10.29
CA GLY A 135 10.35 23.17 8.96
C GLY A 135 11.45 24.23 8.96
N GLU A 136 11.23 25.34 9.64
CA GLU A 136 12.22 26.43 9.80
C GLU A 136 13.49 25.93 10.50
N LEU A 137 13.36 25.20 11.61
CA LEU A 137 14.51 24.66 12.34
C LEU A 137 15.24 23.57 11.54
N TYR A 138 14.49 22.73 10.82
CA TYR A 138 15.04 21.71 9.93
C TYR A 138 15.89 22.36 8.82
N ASP A 139 15.37 23.40 8.15
CA ASP A 139 16.08 24.13 7.10
C ASP A 139 17.32 24.88 7.64
N GLN A 140 17.22 25.47 8.84
CA GLN A 140 18.38 26.05 9.54
C GLN A 140 19.46 25.00 9.83
N ALA A 141 19.09 23.81 10.30
CA ALA A 141 20.03 22.72 10.57
C ALA A 141 20.76 22.29 9.29
N LEU A 142 20.05 22.15 8.17
CA LEU A 142 20.65 21.83 6.87
C LEU A 142 21.64 22.91 6.43
N LYS A 143 21.26 24.20 6.54
CA LYS A 143 22.14 25.34 6.20
C LYS A 143 23.38 25.42 7.09
N ALA A 144 23.29 24.94 8.34
CA ALA A 144 24.41 24.83 9.26
C ALA A 144 25.30 23.60 9.01
N GLY A 145 25.00 22.78 8.01
CA GLY A 145 25.78 21.59 7.63
C GLY A 145 25.38 20.30 8.34
N VAL A 146 24.27 20.28 9.09
CA VAL A 146 23.74 19.03 9.65
C VAL A 146 23.23 18.16 8.50
N PRO A 147 23.67 16.89 8.38
CA PRO A 147 23.18 15.99 7.35
C PRO A 147 21.67 15.76 7.45
N ALA A 148 20.98 15.56 6.32
CA ALA A 148 19.55 15.27 6.31
C ALA A 148 19.17 14.01 7.13
N GLU A 149 20.09 13.04 7.21
CA GLU A 149 19.95 11.84 8.05
C GLU A 149 19.78 12.16 9.55
N ASP A 150 20.38 13.24 10.04
CA ASP A 150 20.28 13.66 11.44
C ASP A 150 19.20 14.74 11.61
N ALA A 151 19.13 15.70 10.68
CA ALA A 151 18.14 16.77 10.73
C ALA A 151 16.70 16.24 10.76
N ARG A 152 16.43 15.10 10.09
CA ARG A 152 15.09 14.47 10.05
C ARG A 152 14.57 14.04 11.42
N PHE A 153 15.39 13.97 12.46
CA PHE A 153 14.94 13.65 13.82
C PHE A 153 13.97 14.69 14.38
N LEU A 154 13.92 15.89 13.78
CA LEU A 154 12.92 16.91 14.06
C LEU A 154 11.55 16.62 13.42
N LEU A 155 11.51 15.83 12.34
CA LEU A 155 10.29 15.61 11.58
C LEU A 155 9.32 14.74 12.37
N PRO A 156 8.07 15.20 12.59
CA PRO A 156 7.11 14.47 13.39
C PRO A 156 6.53 13.28 12.62
N ASN A 157 5.83 12.40 13.34
CA ASN A 157 5.08 11.28 12.77
C ASN A 157 4.04 11.68 11.70
N ALA A 158 3.59 12.94 11.74
CA ALA A 158 2.68 13.51 10.76
C ALA A 158 3.34 13.87 9.43
N ALA A 159 4.68 13.91 9.36
CA ALA A 159 5.39 14.17 8.11
C ALA A 159 4.94 13.16 7.06
N SER A 160 4.64 13.66 5.87
CA SER A 160 4.10 12.88 4.77
C SER A 160 5.22 12.14 4.04
N THR A 161 4.86 11.01 3.46
CA THR A 161 5.74 10.13 2.68
C THR A 161 4.97 9.56 1.51
N ASN A 162 5.72 9.31 0.44
CA ASN A 162 5.22 8.59 -0.73
C ASN A 162 5.90 7.22 -0.77
N LEU A 163 5.21 6.21 -1.29
CA LEU A 163 5.75 4.86 -1.46
C LEU A 163 5.04 4.11 -2.59
N THR A 164 5.73 3.14 -3.17
CA THR A 164 5.11 2.08 -3.95
C THR A 164 5.11 0.80 -3.14
N PHE A 165 4.08 -0.02 -3.33
CA PHE A 165 4.08 -1.37 -2.77
C PHE A 165 3.53 -2.38 -3.76
N THR A 166 4.09 -3.58 -3.76
CA THR A 166 3.57 -4.73 -4.51
C THR A 166 3.12 -5.78 -3.52
N VAL A 167 1.93 -6.35 -3.73
CA VAL A 167 1.31 -7.29 -2.80
C VAL A 167 0.60 -8.40 -3.58
N ASN A 168 0.76 -9.65 -3.13
CA ASN A 168 -0.02 -10.76 -3.69
C ASN A 168 -1.46 -10.78 -3.15
N TYR A 169 -2.38 -11.46 -3.83
CA TYR A 169 -3.79 -11.41 -3.49
C TYR A 169 -4.12 -12.03 -2.12
N GLU A 170 -3.36 -13.04 -1.67
CA GLU A 170 -3.52 -13.61 -0.32
C GLU A 170 -3.24 -12.55 0.74
N GLU A 171 -2.06 -11.93 0.65
CA GLU A 171 -1.63 -10.91 1.60
C GLU A 171 -2.52 -9.67 1.51
N PHE A 172 -2.99 -9.31 0.32
CA PHE A 172 -3.92 -8.20 0.15
C PHE A 172 -5.19 -8.38 0.99
N LEU A 173 -5.75 -9.60 0.99
CA LEU A 173 -6.92 -9.96 1.80
C LEU A 173 -6.57 -9.96 3.29
N HIS A 174 -5.42 -10.55 3.67
CA HIS A 174 -4.98 -10.56 5.07
C HIS A 174 -4.83 -9.15 5.65
N VAL A 175 -4.17 -8.26 4.92
CA VAL A 175 -4.02 -6.86 5.32
C VAL A 175 -5.38 -6.15 5.35
N ALA A 176 -6.27 -6.46 4.41
CA ALA A 176 -7.62 -5.91 4.41
C ALA A 176 -8.39 -6.29 5.69
N ASP A 177 -8.32 -7.55 6.14
CA ASP A 177 -8.96 -8.00 7.37
C ASP A 177 -8.46 -7.23 8.60
N LEU A 178 -7.17 -6.93 8.66
CA LEU A 178 -6.55 -6.19 9.76
C LEU A 178 -6.80 -4.68 9.70
N ARG A 179 -6.66 -4.09 8.51
CA ARG A 179 -6.57 -2.62 8.34
C ARG A 179 -7.87 -1.97 7.91
N LEU A 180 -8.85 -2.74 7.43
CA LEU A 180 -10.22 -2.24 7.25
C LEU A 180 -11.08 -2.35 8.52
N CYS A 181 -10.54 -2.96 9.58
CA CYS A 181 -11.16 -2.97 10.90
C CYS A 181 -11.40 -1.55 11.43
N TRP A 182 -12.55 -1.31 12.07
CA TRP A 182 -12.88 -0.01 12.67
C TRP A 182 -11.93 0.40 13.82
N ARG A 183 -11.20 -0.57 14.39
CA ARG A 183 -10.20 -0.34 15.44
C ARG A 183 -8.83 0.06 14.89
N ALA A 184 -8.60 -0.09 13.58
CA ALA A 184 -7.36 0.35 12.95
C ALA A 184 -7.31 1.88 12.91
N GLN A 185 -6.10 2.45 12.89
CA GLN A 185 -5.91 3.88 12.70
C GLN A 185 -6.62 4.32 11.40
N TRP A 186 -7.37 5.42 11.47
CA TRP A 186 -8.24 5.89 10.39
C TRP A 186 -7.50 6.06 9.05
N GLU A 187 -6.24 6.51 9.08
CA GLU A 187 -5.49 6.84 7.88
C GLU A 187 -5.08 5.60 7.08
N ILE A 188 -4.47 4.60 7.72
CA ILE A 188 -4.13 3.33 7.05
C ILE A 188 -5.40 2.60 6.58
N ARG A 189 -6.50 2.74 7.32
CA ARG A 189 -7.81 2.21 6.91
C ARG A 189 -8.32 2.89 5.64
N HIS A 190 -8.25 4.22 5.54
CA HIS A 190 -8.68 4.95 4.35
C HIS A 190 -7.77 4.65 3.14
N MET A 191 -6.45 4.55 3.36
CA MET A 191 -5.50 4.16 2.33
C MET A 191 -5.83 2.77 1.78
N TRP A 192 -6.03 1.78 2.64
CA TRP A 192 -6.34 0.42 2.21
C TRP A 192 -7.73 0.30 1.58
N ALA A 193 -8.71 1.10 2.04
CA ALA A 193 -10.02 1.16 1.43
C ALA A 193 -9.97 1.71 -0.01
N LYS A 194 -9.10 2.69 -0.28
CA LYS A 194 -8.83 3.17 -1.64
C LYS A 194 -8.15 2.11 -2.50
N ALA A 195 -7.18 1.36 -1.95
CA ALA A 195 -6.50 0.28 -2.69
C ALA A 195 -7.46 -0.87 -3.08
N ARG A 196 -8.52 -1.09 -2.31
CA ARG A 196 -9.52 -2.16 -2.54
C ARG A 196 -10.55 -1.80 -3.62
N ASN A 197 -10.88 -0.52 -3.78
CA ASN A 197 -11.96 -0.05 -4.64
C ASN A 197 -11.45 0.31 -6.04
#